data_AF-A0A382US68-F1
#
_entry.id   AF-A0A382US68-F1
#
_cell.length_a   1.000
_cell.length_b   1.000
_cell.length_c   1.000
_cell.angle_alpha   90.00
_cell.angle_beta   90.00
_cell.angle_gamma   90.00
#
_symmetry.space_group_name_H-M   'P 1'
#
loop_
_entity.id
_entity.type
_entity.pdbx_description
1 polymer ?
#
loop_
_entity_poly.entity_id
_entity_poly.type
_entity_poly.pdbx_seq_one_letter_code
_entity_poly.pdbx_strand_id
1 'polypeptide(L)'
;DETSLKGNLLVKEKGFYQFNLKDKKGNKHLLAKKYPVTLGRDRPPNIVLFLANPKPVYFNTEKIHLFYEGKDDFGINSVELIVLLNGKIKRIPVKKFKNQKKEAKNSYTWTLAQMVLNPGDEVQYYLEIKDNDNILGPNTGQSEAYNFTIFDSEKEIENLIAMQEKMTEQMIALLATGLVKGASLKNQPGNLIGWKKLFTTSVDELIEIVSLAQRIHDRGKSIDQFPHSYLNLLKNIIGGLSRIRQNQIEILSDIQNKTYKPTQANFETSSPYASVNSQMTEHLEKDILFL
;
A
#
# COMPACT_ATOMS: atom_id res chain seq x y z
N ASP A 1 -15.65 -68.67 25.76
CA ASP A 1 -15.75 -67.39 26.49
C ASP A 1 -14.47 -66.59 26.33
N GLU A 2 -14.49 -65.53 25.52
CA GLU A 2 -13.37 -64.58 25.44
C GLU A 2 -13.47 -63.58 26.58
N THR A 3 -12.64 -63.76 27.60
CA THR A 3 -12.42 -62.74 28.63
C THR A 3 -11.52 -61.64 28.06
N SER A 4 -12.06 -60.44 27.89
CA SER A 4 -11.28 -59.24 27.52
C SER A 4 -10.96 -58.40 28.76
N LEU A 5 -9.72 -57.88 28.82
CA LEU A 5 -9.25 -56.97 29.88
C LEU A 5 -8.85 -55.65 29.22
N LYS A 6 -9.35 -54.53 29.75
CA LYS A 6 -8.99 -53.17 29.32
C LYS A 6 -8.27 -52.43 30.44
N GLY A 7 -7.24 -51.67 30.10
CA GLY A 7 -6.48 -50.84 31.03
C GLY A 7 -5.72 -49.76 30.28
N ASN A 8 -5.28 -48.73 31.00
CA ASN A 8 -4.52 -47.61 30.46
C ASN A 8 -3.15 -47.57 31.12
N LEU A 9 -2.10 -47.30 30.34
CA LEU A 9 -0.72 -47.15 30.82
C LEU A 9 -0.16 -45.86 30.22
N LEU A 10 0.30 -44.93 31.06
CA LEU A 10 1.04 -43.76 30.60
C LEU A 10 2.49 -44.17 30.30
N VAL A 11 2.95 -43.91 29.09
CA VAL A 11 4.32 -44.23 28.67
C VAL A 11 5.11 -42.95 28.47
N LYS A 12 6.22 -42.82 29.20
CA LYS A 12 7.11 -41.65 29.16
C LYS A 12 8.44 -41.91 28.42
N GLU A 13 8.82 -43.18 28.30
CA GLU A 13 10.08 -43.59 27.67
C GLU A 13 9.86 -44.76 26.71
N LYS A 14 10.72 -44.86 25.70
CA LYS A 14 10.75 -46.00 24.78
C LYS A 14 11.15 -47.27 25.54
N GLY A 15 10.58 -48.41 25.17
CA GLY A 15 10.90 -49.66 25.85
C GLY A 15 9.94 -50.78 25.50
N PHE A 16 9.62 -51.61 26.48
CA PHE A 16 8.69 -52.71 26.31
C PHE A 16 7.81 -52.83 27.56
N TYR A 17 6.55 -53.19 27.37
CA TYR A 17 5.71 -53.65 28.48
C TYR A 17 5.51 -55.16 28.42
N GLN A 18 5.25 -55.75 29.59
CA GLN A 18 4.95 -57.16 29.78
C GLN A 18 3.79 -57.27 30.76
N PHE A 19 3.00 -58.34 30.62
CA PHE A 19 1.94 -58.64 31.57
C PHE A 19 2.47 -59.52 32.69
N ASN A 20 2.22 -59.11 33.93
CA ASN A 20 2.45 -59.94 35.11
C ASN A 20 1.09 -60.35 35.69
N LEU A 21 0.72 -61.61 35.52
CA LEU A 21 -0.57 -62.15 35.92
C LEU A 21 -0.51 -62.69 37.34
N LYS A 22 -1.53 -62.44 38.15
CA LYS A 22 -1.67 -63.03 39.48
C LYS A 22 -2.75 -64.11 39.45
N ASP A 23 -2.40 -65.34 39.82
CA ASP A 23 -3.36 -66.44 39.89
C ASP A 23 -4.29 -66.33 41.12
N LYS A 24 -5.30 -67.20 41.20
CA LYS A 24 -6.24 -67.24 42.35
C LYS A 24 -5.57 -67.63 43.69
N LYS A 25 -4.37 -68.21 43.64
CA LYS A 25 -3.56 -68.61 44.83
C LYS A 25 -2.55 -67.51 45.22
N GLY A 26 -2.49 -66.42 44.47
CA GLY A 26 -1.62 -65.27 44.72
C GLY A 26 -0.24 -65.32 44.04
N ASN A 27 0.07 -66.38 43.30
CA ASN A 27 1.33 -66.51 42.59
C ASN A 27 1.36 -65.58 41.37
N LYS A 28 2.52 -64.96 41.14
CA LYS A 28 2.74 -64.05 40.02
C LYS A 28 3.46 -64.77 38.88
N HIS A 29 2.91 -64.66 37.67
CA HIS A 29 3.48 -65.22 36.45
C HIS A 29 3.72 -64.09 35.45
N LEU A 30 5.00 -63.78 35.21
CA LEU A 30 5.41 -62.83 34.19
C LEU A 30 5.37 -63.51 32.82
N LEU A 31 4.59 -62.97 31.89
CA LEU A 31 4.55 -63.47 30.53
C LEU A 31 5.85 -63.13 29.80
N ALA A 32 6.46 -64.13 29.15
CA ALA A 32 7.72 -63.96 28.43
C ALA A 32 7.62 -62.99 27.24
N LYS A 33 6.42 -62.83 26.66
CA LYS A 33 6.18 -61.95 25.52
C LYS A 33 6.33 -60.48 25.93
N LYS A 34 7.27 -59.80 25.29
CA LYS A 34 7.49 -58.35 25.38
C LYS A 34 6.75 -57.65 24.26
N TYR A 35 6.08 -56.57 24.60
CA TYR A 35 5.38 -55.72 23.64
C TYR A 35 6.16 -54.42 23.50
N PRO A 36 6.75 -54.12 22.33
CA PRO A 36 7.51 -52.89 22.14
C PRO A 36 6.59 -51.68 22.28
N VAL A 37 7.12 -50.64 22.90
CA VAL A 37 6.55 -49.30 22.87
C VAL A 37 7.53 -48.36 22.20
N THR A 38 7.10 -47.84 21.06
CA THR A 38 7.77 -46.73 20.38
C THR A 38 7.07 -45.43 20.76
N LEU A 39 7.85 -44.37 20.94
CA LEU A 39 7.35 -43.02 21.15
C LEU A 39 7.64 -42.20 19.89
N GLY A 40 6.59 -41.71 19.24
CA GLY A 40 6.71 -40.61 18.29
C GLY A 40 6.87 -39.30 19.06
N ARG A 41 7.75 -38.41 18.58
CA ARG A 41 7.74 -37.02 19.07
C ARG A 41 6.56 -36.31 18.43
N ASP A 42 5.77 -35.67 19.27
CA ASP A 42 4.74 -34.73 18.83
C ASP A 42 5.39 -33.63 17.99
N ARG A 43 4.80 -33.32 16.83
CA ARG A 43 5.35 -32.33 15.91
C ARG A 43 4.60 -31.02 16.12
N PRO A 44 5.30 -29.88 16.15
CA PRO A 44 4.60 -28.61 16.26
C PRO A 44 3.66 -28.42 15.06
N PRO A 45 2.49 -27.81 15.27
CA PRO A 45 1.56 -27.53 14.20
C PRO A 45 2.18 -26.58 13.17
N ASN A 46 1.72 -26.64 11.93
CA ASN A 46 2.09 -25.71 10.87
C ASN A 46 0.89 -24.86 10.45
N ILE A 47 1.13 -23.61 10.07
CA ILE A 47 0.12 -22.72 9.52
C ILE A 47 0.68 -21.88 8.38
N VAL A 48 -0.09 -21.78 7.30
CA VAL A 48 0.18 -20.92 6.16
C VAL A 48 -0.89 -19.83 6.11
N LEU A 49 -0.46 -18.57 5.95
CA LEU A 49 -1.32 -17.41 5.82
C LEU A 49 -1.33 -16.94 4.36
N PHE A 50 -2.52 -16.70 3.82
CA PHE A 50 -2.76 -16.16 2.50
C PHE A 50 -3.49 -14.81 2.63
N LEU A 51 -2.95 -13.77 1.99
CA LEU A 51 -3.52 -12.42 2.01
C LEU A 51 -4.40 -12.21 0.78
N ALA A 52 -5.64 -11.77 0.98
CA ALA A 52 -6.56 -11.50 -0.13
C ALA A 52 -6.35 -10.12 -0.75
N ASN A 53 -5.98 -9.14 0.07
CA ASN A 53 -5.88 -7.73 -0.30
C ASN A 53 -4.62 -7.06 0.28
N PRO A 54 -3.41 -7.60 0.06
CA PRO A 54 -2.19 -7.04 0.62
C PRO A 54 -1.94 -5.63 0.08
N LYS A 55 -1.74 -4.67 0.99
CA LYS A 55 -1.29 -3.31 0.68
C LYS A 55 -0.09 -2.99 1.56
N PRO A 56 0.90 -2.24 1.05
CA PRO A 56 1.98 -1.73 1.89
C PRO A 56 1.49 -0.66 2.87
N VAL A 57 0.40 0.04 2.54
CA VAL A 57 -0.19 1.12 3.35
C VAL A 57 -1.70 0.90 3.45
N TYR A 58 -2.25 1.01 4.66
CA TYR A 58 -3.70 0.96 4.91
C TYR A 58 -4.18 2.20 5.65
N PHE A 59 -5.45 2.56 5.47
CA PHE A 59 -6.13 3.48 6.37
C PHE A 59 -6.56 2.75 7.65
N ASN A 60 -6.59 3.47 8.77
CA ASN A 60 -7.02 2.91 10.06
C ASN A 60 -8.48 2.42 10.07
N THR A 61 -9.29 2.79 9.09
CA THR A 61 -10.68 2.34 8.93
C THR A 61 -10.84 1.07 8.09
N GLU A 62 -9.77 0.61 7.44
CA GLU A 62 -9.82 -0.51 6.50
C GLU A 62 -9.92 -1.88 7.19
N LYS A 63 -10.16 -2.91 6.36
CA LYS A 63 -10.24 -4.30 6.76
C LYS A 63 -9.26 -5.15 5.96
N ILE A 64 -8.54 -6.03 6.66
CA ILE A 64 -7.63 -7.00 6.06
C ILE A 64 -8.29 -8.37 6.08
N HIS A 65 -8.35 -9.02 4.91
CA HIS A 65 -8.95 -10.34 4.76
C HIS A 65 -7.84 -11.39 4.71
N LEU A 66 -7.84 -12.26 5.71
CA LEU A 66 -6.87 -13.32 5.92
C LEU A 66 -7.52 -14.67 5.61
N PHE A 67 -6.85 -15.51 4.84
CA PHE A 67 -7.18 -16.92 4.67
C PHE A 67 -6.04 -17.75 5.21
N TYR A 68 -6.32 -18.88 5.85
CA TYR A 68 -5.25 -19.71 6.39
C TYR A 68 -5.54 -21.19 6.26
N GLU A 69 -4.45 -21.96 6.19
CA GLU A 69 -4.44 -23.41 6.24
C GLU A 69 -3.50 -23.86 7.36
N GLY A 70 -4.04 -24.54 8.37
CA GLY A 70 -3.28 -25.12 9.47
C GLY A 70 -3.34 -26.65 9.45
N LYS A 71 -2.24 -27.30 9.83
CA LYS A 71 -2.13 -28.77 9.91
C LYS A 71 -1.37 -29.20 11.16
N ASP A 72 -1.81 -30.31 11.73
CA ASP A 72 -1.22 -30.93 12.92
C ASP A 72 -1.47 -32.45 12.92
N ASP A 73 -0.61 -33.23 13.57
CA ASP A 73 -0.74 -34.70 13.63
C ASP A 73 -1.68 -35.19 14.75
N PHE A 74 -1.93 -34.40 15.80
CA PHE A 74 -2.82 -34.74 16.91
C PHE A 74 -4.12 -33.93 16.93
N GLY A 75 -4.07 -32.66 16.56
CA GLY A 75 -5.23 -31.80 16.39
C GLY A 75 -4.96 -30.35 16.74
N ILE A 76 -5.65 -29.45 16.04
CA ILE A 76 -5.55 -28.01 16.24
C ILE A 76 -6.53 -27.57 17.33
N ASN A 77 -6.05 -26.78 18.28
CA ASN A 77 -6.84 -26.20 19.36
C ASN A 77 -7.26 -24.75 19.06
N SER A 78 -6.34 -23.90 18.62
CA SER A 78 -6.66 -22.49 18.33
C SER A 78 -5.73 -21.84 17.32
N VAL A 79 -6.23 -20.80 16.68
CA VAL A 79 -5.45 -19.86 15.88
C VAL A 79 -5.65 -18.45 16.45
N GLU A 80 -4.56 -17.73 16.60
CA GLU A 80 -4.50 -16.34 17.07
C GLU A 80 -3.74 -15.50 16.03
N LEU A 81 -4.17 -14.26 15.83
CA LEU A 81 -3.43 -13.25 15.08
C LEU A 81 -2.54 -12.49 16.06
N ILE A 82 -1.24 -12.54 15.81
CA ILE A 82 -0.24 -11.82 16.60
C ILE A 82 0.07 -10.54 15.86
N VAL A 83 -0.05 -9.42 16.56
CA VAL A 83 0.21 -8.08 16.04
C VAL A 83 1.30 -7.44 16.89
N LEU A 84 2.38 -7.05 16.25
CA LEU A 84 3.46 -6.28 16.83
C LEU A 84 3.30 -4.82 16.39
N LEU A 85 3.04 -3.94 17.36
CA LEU A 85 2.83 -2.51 17.15
C LEU A 85 3.68 -1.76 18.17
N ASN A 86 4.60 -0.91 17.71
CA ASN A 86 5.46 -0.09 18.58
C ASN A 86 6.14 -0.91 19.69
N GLY A 87 6.66 -2.09 19.35
CA GLY A 87 7.33 -3.02 20.27
C GLY A 87 6.39 -3.77 21.24
N LYS A 88 5.07 -3.57 21.15
CA LYS A 88 4.07 -4.25 21.98
C LYS A 88 3.38 -5.35 21.19
N ILE A 89 3.27 -6.53 21.79
CA ILE A 89 2.55 -7.66 21.22
C ILE A 89 1.09 -7.59 21.66
N LYS A 90 0.16 -7.64 20.70
CA LYS A 90 -1.26 -7.87 20.91
C LYS A 90 -1.64 -9.23 20.29
N ARG A 91 -2.42 -10.01 21.04
CA ARG A 91 -2.94 -11.32 20.60
C ARG A 91 -4.44 -11.18 20.35
N ILE A 92 -4.87 -11.44 19.12
CA ILE A 92 -6.27 -11.35 18.71
C ILE A 92 -6.77 -12.78 18.43
N PRO A 93 -7.77 -13.29 19.16
CA PRO A 93 -8.27 -14.64 18.92
C PRO A 93 -8.98 -14.71 17.56
N VAL A 94 -8.52 -15.61 16.69
CA VAL A 94 -9.12 -15.83 15.36
C VAL A 94 -10.14 -16.97 15.42
N LYS A 95 -9.73 -18.13 15.92
CA LYS A 95 -10.61 -19.30 16.03
C LYS A 95 -10.17 -20.24 17.13
N LYS A 96 -11.14 -20.74 17.90
CA LYS A 96 -10.98 -21.90 18.79
C LYS A 96 -11.72 -23.10 18.22
N PHE A 97 -11.07 -24.25 18.17
CA PHE A 97 -11.59 -25.49 17.61
C PHE A 97 -12.05 -26.43 18.72
N LYS A 98 -13.27 -26.98 18.60
CA LYS A 98 -13.85 -27.88 19.62
C LYS A 98 -13.55 -29.36 19.38
N ASN A 99 -13.35 -29.76 18.12
CA ASN A 99 -13.33 -31.17 17.72
C ASN A 99 -11.92 -31.67 17.31
N GLN A 100 -10.86 -31.02 17.78
CA GLN A 100 -9.46 -31.45 17.60
C GLN A 100 -9.15 -31.87 16.15
N LYS A 101 -9.52 -31.01 15.19
CA LYS A 101 -9.33 -31.30 13.76
C LYS A 101 -7.85 -31.25 13.43
N LYS A 102 -7.36 -32.23 12.68
CA LYS A 102 -5.97 -32.28 12.20
C LYS A 102 -5.67 -31.26 11.10
N GLU A 103 -6.70 -30.79 10.40
CA GLU A 103 -6.59 -29.75 9.39
C GLU A 103 -7.65 -28.66 9.61
N ALA A 104 -7.26 -27.40 9.40
CA ALA A 104 -8.13 -26.25 9.48
C ALA A 104 -7.92 -25.33 8.27
N LYS A 105 -8.99 -25.08 7.52
CA LYS A 105 -9.03 -24.05 6.48
C LYS A 105 -10.15 -23.08 6.81
N ASN A 106 -9.84 -21.80 6.96
CA ASN A 106 -10.83 -20.79 7.33
C ASN A 106 -10.35 -19.39 6.91
N SER A 107 -11.23 -18.40 7.07
CA SER A 107 -10.92 -16.99 6.88
C SER A 107 -11.15 -16.16 8.15
N TYR A 108 -10.51 -15.01 8.19
CA TYR A 108 -10.66 -14.00 9.24
C TYR A 108 -10.62 -12.61 8.64
N THR A 109 -11.53 -11.73 9.07
CA THR A 109 -11.53 -10.33 8.66
C THR A 109 -11.08 -9.48 9.85
N TRP A 110 -9.88 -8.94 9.75
CA TRP A 110 -9.32 -8.05 10.75
C TRP A 110 -9.76 -6.61 10.45
N THR A 111 -10.56 -6.03 11.35
CA THR A 111 -11.03 -4.64 11.24
C THR A 111 -10.06 -3.72 11.96
N LEU A 112 -9.31 -2.90 11.22
CA LEU A 112 -8.28 -2.02 11.79
C LEU A 112 -8.89 -0.94 12.70
N ALA A 113 -10.12 -0.51 12.42
CA ALA A 113 -10.82 0.51 13.22
C ALA A 113 -11.06 0.11 14.68
N GLN A 114 -10.97 -1.18 15.00
CA GLN A 114 -11.10 -1.70 16.37
C GLN A 114 -9.79 -1.59 17.16
N MET A 115 -8.71 -1.18 16.51
CA MET A 115 -7.41 -0.97 17.12
C MET A 115 -7.12 0.51 17.28
N VAL A 116 -6.38 0.82 18.35
CA VAL A 116 -5.76 2.14 18.51
C VAL A 116 -4.50 2.15 17.64
N LEU A 117 -4.63 2.75 16.46
CA LEU A 117 -3.60 2.89 15.42
C LEU A 117 -3.46 4.37 15.08
N ASN A 118 -2.24 4.88 15.11
CA ASN A 118 -1.92 6.25 14.76
C ASN A 118 -1.42 6.35 13.30
N PRO A 119 -1.58 7.51 12.66
CA PRO A 119 -0.91 7.82 11.40
C PRO A 119 0.59 7.48 11.47
N GLY A 120 1.11 6.81 10.45
CA GLY A 120 2.53 6.43 10.37
C GLY A 120 2.94 5.20 11.18
N ASP A 121 2.06 4.60 12.00
CA ASP A 121 2.38 3.38 12.74
C ASP A 121 2.81 2.25 11.79
N GLU A 122 3.89 1.55 12.15
CA GLU A 122 4.32 0.32 11.49
C GLU A 122 3.74 -0.90 12.22
N VAL A 123 3.07 -1.77 11.46
CA VAL A 123 2.38 -2.95 12.00
C VAL A 123 2.99 -4.20 11.39
N GLN A 124 3.57 -5.07 12.21
CA GLN A 124 3.95 -6.42 11.81
C GLN A 124 2.93 -7.42 12.35
N TYR A 125 2.56 -8.42 11.56
CA TYR A 125 1.60 -9.42 11.98
C TYR A 125 1.85 -10.80 11.38
N TYR A 126 1.43 -11.83 12.08
CA TYR A 126 1.47 -13.23 11.65
C TYR A 126 0.40 -14.04 12.38
N LEU A 127 0.08 -15.24 11.90
CA LEU A 127 -0.79 -16.17 12.61
C LEU A 127 0.03 -17.13 13.46
N GLU A 128 -0.43 -17.37 14.69
CA GLU A 128 0.08 -18.40 15.59
C GLU A 128 -1.02 -19.48 15.74
N ILE A 129 -0.65 -20.74 15.50
CA ILE A 129 -1.48 -21.92 15.68
C ILE A 129 -1.01 -22.70 16.90
N LYS A 130 -1.95 -23.23 17.70
CA LYS A 130 -1.68 -24.06 18.87
C LYS A 130 -2.35 -25.42 18.72
N ASP A 131 -1.61 -26.46 19.04
CA ASP A 131 -2.14 -27.83 19.08
C ASP A 131 -2.95 -28.09 20.37
N ASN A 132 -3.39 -29.33 20.52
CA ASN A 132 -4.14 -29.84 21.67
C ASN A 132 -3.28 -30.55 22.72
N ASP A 133 -1.94 -30.43 22.71
CA ASP A 133 -1.11 -31.09 23.71
C ASP A 133 -1.38 -30.51 25.11
N ASN A 134 -1.76 -31.40 26.03
CA ASN A 134 -2.05 -31.10 27.43
C ASN A 134 -1.05 -31.79 28.38
N ILE A 135 -0.03 -32.48 27.86
CA ILE A 135 0.94 -33.23 28.66
C ILE A 135 2.14 -32.35 29.02
N LEU A 136 2.76 -31.68 28.04
CA LEU A 136 3.88 -30.75 28.25
C LEU A 136 3.47 -29.27 28.09
N GLY A 137 2.25 -29.04 27.60
CA GLY A 137 1.73 -27.75 27.18
C GLY A 137 1.66 -27.70 25.64
N PRO A 138 0.76 -26.88 25.08
CA PRO A 138 0.49 -26.92 23.66
C PRO A 138 1.70 -26.45 22.84
N ASN A 139 2.08 -27.19 21.80
CA ASN A 139 3.08 -26.71 20.85
C ASN A 139 2.48 -25.63 19.94
N THR A 140 3.36 -24.75 19.47
CA THR A 140 2.98 -23.60 18.65
C THR A 140 3.66 -23.65 17.28
N GLY A 141 2.91 -23.26 16.25
CA GLY A 141 3.39 -22.98 14.91
C GLY A 141 3.11 -21.53 14.53
N GLN A 142 3.93 -20.96 13.65
CA GLN A 142 3.76 -19.59 13.18
C GLN A 142 3.80 -19.54 11.66
N SER A 143 3.02 -18.62 11.07
CA SER A 143 3.09 -18.32 9.64
C SER A 143 4.27 -17.41 9.33
N GLU A 144 4.47 -17.12 8.03
CA GLU A 144 5.25 -15.94 7.63
C GLU A 144 4.68 -14.67 8.27
N ALA A 145 5.57 -13.71 8.51
CA ALA A 145 5.22 -12.39 9.02
C ALA A 145 5.12 -11.38 7.88
N TYR A 146 4.09 -10.54 7.97
CA TYR A 146 3.83 -9.46 7.03
C TYR A 146 3.88 -8.13 7.75
N ASN A 147 4.13 -7.06 7.00
CA ASN A 147 4.12 -5.70 7.52
C ASN A 147 3.26 -4.78 6.65
N PHE A 148 2.78 -3.71 7.27
CA PHE A 148 2.19 -2.56 6.58
C PHE A 148 2.36 -1.32 7.46
N THR A 149 2.15 -0.15 6.86
CA THR A 149 2.09 1.12 7.59
C THR A 149 0.69 1.72 7.55
N ILE A 150 0.36 2.52 8.56
CA ILE A 150 -0.86 3.31 8.57
C ILE A 150 -0.63 4.60 7.78
N PHE A 151 -1.57 4.92 6.89
CA PHE A 151 -1.51 6.13 6.08
C PHE A 151 -1.36 7.37 6.97
N ASP A 152 -0.35 8.17 6.67
CA ASP A 152 -0.01 9.38 7.39
C ASP A 152 -0.56 10.61 6.65
N SER A 153 -1.76 11.03 7.04
CA SER A 153 -2.43 12.16 6.40
C SER A 153 -1.71 13.49 6.64
N GLU A 154 -1.08 13.68 7.80
CA GLU A 154 -0.38 14.93 8.12
C GLU A 154 0.87 15.06 7.25
N LYS A 155 1.68 14.01 7.21
CA LYS A 155 2.86 13.95 6.34
C LYS A 155 2.48 14.04 4.86
N GLU A 156 1.35 13.46 4.46
CA GLU A 156 0.86 13.62 3.09
C GLU A 156 0.54 15.08 2.78
N ILE A 157 -0.18 15.78 3.67
CA ILE A 157 -0.47 17.21 3.52
C ILE A 157 0.82 18.03 3.41
N GLU A 158 1.82 17.77 4.25
CA GLU A 158 3.13 18.43 4.15
C GLU A 158 3.79 18.23 2.78
N ASN A 159 3.76 16.99 2.27
CA ASN A 159 4.28 16.70 0.93
C ASN A 159 3.50 17.44 -0.17
N LEU A 160 2.18 17.58 -0.02
CA LEU A 160 1.35 18.33 -0.98
C LEU A 160 1.66 19.81 -0.95
N ILE A 161 1.89 20.39 0.24
CA ILE A 161 2.29 21.80 0.39
C ILE A 161 3.62 22.05 -0.31
N ALA A 162 4.63 21.21 -0.08
CA ALA A 162 5.93 21.34 -0.75
C ALA A 162 5.82 21.21 -2.28
N MET A 163 4.92 20.35 -2.78
CA MET A 163 4.63 20.26 -4.22
C MET A 163 3.93 21.51 -4.75
N GLN A 164 3.00 22.08 -3.98
CA GLN A 164 2.31 23.34 -4.33
C GLN A 164 3.30 24.51 -4.38
N GLU A 165 4.20 24.62 -3.41
CA GLU A 165 5.25 25.65 -3.39
C GLU A 165 6.09 25.59 -4.67
N LYS A 166 6.61 24.40 -5.00
CA LYS A 166 7.36 24.17 -6.23
C LYS A 166 6.56 24.52 -7.49
N MET A 167 5.30 24.12 -7.54
CA MET A 167 4.41 24.44 -8.67
C MET A 167 4.23 25.96 -8.81
N THR A 168 3.99 26.65 -7.69
CA THR A 168 3.78 28.10 -7.65
C THR A 168 5.04 28.85 -8.07
N GLU A 169 6.22 28.43 -7.60
CA GLU A 169 7.51 28.99 -8.04
C GLU A 169 7.71 28.86 -9.55
N GLN A 170 7.40 27.69 -10.12
CA GLN A 170 7.47 27.48 -11.57
C GLN A 170 6.49 28.37 -12.33
N MET A 171 5.27 28.54 -11.81
CA MET A 171 4.29 29.44 -12.41
C MET A 171 4.75 30.90 -12.39
N ILE A 172 5.33 31.35 -11.27
CA ILE A 172 5.89 32.71 -11.15
C ILE A 172 7.07 32.90 -12.11
N ALA A 173 7.97 31.92 -12.21
CA ALA A 173 9.12 31.98 -13.13
C ALA A 173 8.68 32.04 -14.60
N LEU A 174 7.68 31.23 -14.98
CA LEU A 174 7.10 31.25 -16.31
C LEU A 174 6.37 32.56 -16.60
N LEU A 175 5.61 33.09 -15.63
CA LEU A 175 4.95 34.38 -15.73
C LEU A 175 5.96 35.50 -15.95
N ALA A 176 7.03 35.55 -15.14
CA ALA A 176 8.10 36.53 -15.29
C ALA A 176 8.77 36.43 -16.67
N THR A 177 9.04 35.22 -17.14
CA THR A 177 9.59 34.97 -18.48
C THR A 177 8.66 35.48 -19.58
N GLY A 178 7.36 35.19 -19.48
CA GLY A 178 6.34 35.63 -20.43
C GLY A 178 6.15 37.16 -20.44
N LEU A 179 6.19 37.82 -19.29
CA LEU A 179 6.07 39.27 -19.18
C LEU A 179 7.31 39.99 -19.74
N VAL A 180 8.51 39.56 -19.35
CA VAL A 180 9.77 40.22 -19.75
C VAL A 180 10.10 39.94 -21.22
N LYS A 181 10.18 38.66 -21.63
CA LYS A 181 10.53 38.30 -23.01
C LYS A 181 9.39 38.62 -23.97
N GLY A 182 8.15 38.40 -23.57
CA GLY A 182 6.98 38.71 -24.40
C GLY A 182 6.87 40.20 -24.72
N ALA A 183 7.10 41.09 -23.75
CA ALA A 183 7.14 42.54 -23.98
C ALA A 183 8.26 42.93 -24.94
N SER A 184 9.47 42.37 -24.77
CA SER A 184 10.59 42.62 -25.69
C SER A 184 10.30 42.17 -27.12
N LEU A 185 9.68 41.00 -27.30
CA LEU A 185 9.36 40.45 -28.61
C LEU A 185 8.15 41.14 -29.27
N LYS A 186 7.23 41.69 -28.48
CA LYS A 186 6.11 42.51 -28.98
C LYS A 186 6.61 43.74 -29.75
N ASN A 187 7.74 44.31 -29.34
CA ASN A 187 8.40 45.42 -30.02
C ASN A 187 9.22 44.97 -31.26
N GLN A 188 9.36 43.66 -31.47
CA GLN A 188 10.08 43.06 -32.60
C GLN A 188 9.23 41.92 -33.23
N PRO A 189 8.04 42.23 -33.79
CA PRO A 189 7.06 41.20 -34.18
C PRO A 189 7.57 40.23 -35.26
N GLY A 190 8.53 40.64 -36.08
CA GLY A 190 9.18 39.79 -37.09
C GLY A 190 10.23 38.80 -36.53
N ASN A 191 10.53 38.83 -35.23
CA ASN A 191 11.53 37.95 -34.62
C ASN A 191 10.97 36.54 -34.36
N LEU A 192 10.78 35.77 -35.45
CA LEU A 192 10.25 34.40 -35.40
C LEU A 192 11.10 33.45 -34.55
N ILE A 193 12.43 33.63 -34.55
CA ILE A 193 13.35 32.80 -33.77
C ILE A 193 13.16 33.04 -32.27
N GLY A 194 12.99 34.31 -31.87
CA GLY A 194 12.72 34.70 -30.49
C GLY A 194 11.39 34.14 -29.97
N TRP A 195 10.32 34.27 -30.76
CA TRP A 195 9.01 33.69 -30.44
C TRP A 195 9.06 32.17 -30.35
N LYS A 196 9.73 31.50 -31.30
CA LYS A 196 9.94 30.05 -31.27
C LYS A 196 10.63 29.63 -29.97
N LYS A 197 11.74 30.29 -29.61
CA LYS A 197 12.49 29.98 -28.39
C LYS A 197 11.64 30.18 -27.13
N LEU A 198 10.90 31.29 -27.05
CA LEU A 198 10.01 31.57 -25.92
C LEU A 198 8.97 30.46 -25.76
N PHE A 199 8.28 30.08 -26.85
CA PHE A 199 7.22 29.08 -26.78
C PHE A 199 7.74 27.66 -26.56
N THR A 200 8.91 27.30 -27.07
CA THR A 200 9.52 26.01 -26.74
C THR A 200 9.78 25.92 -25.24
N THR A 201 10.39 26.95 -24.64
CA THR A 201 10.63 26.98 -23.19
C THR A 201 9.32 26.97 -22.40
N SER A 202 8.32 27.77 -22.79
CA SER A 202 7.06 27.81 -22.05
C SER A 202 6.28 26.50 -22.15
N VAL A 203 6.30 25.82 -23.30
CA VAL A 203 5.65 24.51 -23.45
C VAL A 203 6.25 23.50 -22.49
N ASP A 204 7.58 23.45 -22.39
CA ASP A 204 8.28 22.54 -21.47
C ASP A 204 7.93 22.85 -20.01
N GLU A 205 7.94 24.14 -19.62
CA GLU A 205 7.58 24.57 -18.25
C GLU A 205 6.10 24.27 -17.93
N LEU A 206 5.18 24.46 -18.88
CA LEU A 206 3.76 24.13 -18.72
C LEU A 206 3.53 22.63 -18.52
N ILE A 207 4.35 21.76 -19.14
CA ILE A 207 4.28 20.31 -18.91
C ILE A 207 4.58 19.99 -17.44
N GLU A 208 5.64 20.58 -16.88
CA GLU A 208 6.04 20.36 -15.49
C GLU A 208 4.98 20.87 -14.50
N ILE A 209 4.49 22.09 -14.71
CA ILE A 209 3.45 22.72 -13.86
C ILE A 209 2.17 21.87 -13.87
N VAL A 210 1.68 21.49 -15.05
CA VAL A 210 0.47 20.66 -15.18
C VAL A 210 0.68 19.30 -14.52
N SER A 211 1.88 18.71 -14.64
CA SER A 211 2.20 17.42 -14.02
C SER A 211 2.27 17.51 -12.50
N LEU A 212 2.75 18.63 -11.93
CA LEU A 212 2.68 18.88 -10.49
C LEU A 212 1.23 19.06 -10.03
N ALA A 213 0.46 19.91 -10.72
CA ALA A 213 -0.96 20.15 -10.41
C ALA A 213 -1.77 18.85 -10.41
N GLN A 214 -1.55 17.99 -11.42
CA GLN A 214 -2.22 16.70 -11.53
C GLN A 214 -1.83 15.76 -10.37
N ARG A 215 -0.53 15.71 -10.01
CA ARG A 215 -0.07 14.91 -8.86
C ARG A 215 -0.68 15.39 -7.55
N ILE A 216 -0.73 16.70 -7.31
CA ILE A 216 -1.35 17.28 -6.09
C ILE A 216 -2.83 16.94 -6.07
N HIS A 217 -3.53 17.12 -7.19
CA HIS A 217 -4.96 16.84 -7.31
C HIS A 217 -5.29 15.36 -7.05
N ASP A 218 -4.53 14.43 -7.64
CA ASP A 218 -4.82 13.00 -7.50
C ASP A 218 -4.46 12.45 -6.12
N ARG A 219 -3.37 12.94 -5.52
CA ARG A 219 -2.99 12.60 -4.15
C ARG A 219 -3.92 13.24 -3.11
N GLY A 220 -4.36 14.49 -3.32
CA GLY A 220 -5.31 15.14 -2.42
C GLY A 220 -6.64 14.39 -2.28
N LYS A 221 -7.09 13.67 -3.32
CA LYS A 221 -8.31 12.84 -3.27
C LYS A 221 -8.23 11.66 -2.30
N SER A 222 -7.03 11.20 -1.93
CA SER A 222 -6.87 10.08 -1.01
C SER A 222 -6.93 10.52 0.46
N ILE A 223 -6.88 11.84 0.73
CA ILE A 223 -6.90 12.41 2.06
C ILE A 223 -8.35 12.67 2.47
N ASP A 224 -8.73 12.21 3.66
CA ASP A 224 -10.06 12.49 4.20
C ASP A 224 -10.25 13.99 4.43
N GLN A 225 -11.43 14.50 4.12
CA GLN A 225 -11.80 15.92 4.26
C GLN A 225 -10.94 16.93 3.48
N PHE A 226 -10.24 16.49 2.43
CA PHE A 226 -9.47 17.41 1.58
C PHE A 226 -10.38 18.48 0.92
N PRO A 227 -9.99 19.77 0.86
CA PRO A 227 -10.87 20.83 0.38
C PRO A 227 -11.28 20.67 -1.09
N HIS A 228 -12.58 20.46 -1.33
CA HIS A 228 -13.13 20.26 -2.68
C HIS A 228 -12.96 21.50 -3.58
N SER A 229 -13.02 22.70 -3.00
CA SER A 229 -12.74 23.96 -3.70
C SER A 229 -11.33 23.99 -4.28
N TYR A 230 -10.35 23.48 -3.53
CA TYR A 230 -8.97 23.41 -3.96
C TYR A 230 -8.75 22.35 -5.06
N LEU A 231 -9.40 21.20 -4.98
CA LEU A 231 -9.41 20.23 -6.09
C LEU A 231 -10.00 20.84 -7.38
N ASN A 232 -11.08 21.62 -7.26
CA ASN A 232 -11.67 22.32 -8.40
C ASN A 232 -10.74 23.39 -8.97
N LEU A 233 -10.03 24.13 -8.10
CA LEU A 233 -9.00 25.07 -8.51
C LEU A 233 -7.91 24.35 -9.33
N LEU A 234 -7.33 23.28 -8.81
CA LEU A 234 -6.31 22.51 -9.52
C LEU A 234 -6.81 21.98 -10.86
N LYS A 235 -8.05 21.50 -10.93
CA LYS A 235 -8.67 21.04 -12.19
C LYS A 235 -8.78 22.17 -13.22
N ASN A 236 -9.12 23.38 -12.78
CA ASN A 236 -9.17 24.56 -13.65
C ASN A 236 -7.78 24.96 -14.15
N ILE A 237 -6.77 24.95 -13.27
CA ILE A 237 -5.36 25.20 -13.63
C ILE A 237 -4.91 24.18 -14.68
N ILE A 238 -5.09 22.88 -14.41
CA ILE A 238 -4.72 21.78 -15.31
C ILE A 238 -5.37 21.98 -16.69
N GLY A 239 -6.68 22.20 -16.74
CA GLY A 239 -7.41 22.37 -17.99
C GLY A 239 -6.99 23.63 -18.76
N GLY A 240 -6.87 24.75 -18.05
CA GLY A 240 -6.50 26.04 -18.62
C GLY A 240 -5.08 26.05 -19.20
N LEU A 241 -4.09 25.64 -18.42
CA LEU A 241 -2.69 25.56 -18.84
C LEU A 241 -2.47 24.52 -19.93
N SER A 242 -3.21 23.40 -19.91
CA SER A 242 -3.14 22.40 -21.00
C SER A 242 -3.62 22.97 -22.34
N ARG A 243 -4.70 23.78 -22.32
CA ARG A 243 -5.21 24.45 -23.52
C ARG A 243 -4.22 25.51 -24.02
N ILE A 244 -3.64 26.30 -23.12
CA ILE A 244 -2.60 27.29 -23.48
C ILE A 244 -1.40 26.61 -24.13
N ARG A 245 -0.92 25.50 -23.54
CA ARG A 245 0.16 24.71 -24.11
C ARG A 245 -0.18 24.20 -25.51
N GLN A 246 -1.40 23.70 -25.71
CA GLN A 246 -1.86 23.24 -27.02
C GLN A 246 -1.83 24.37 -28.07
N ASN A 247 -2.34 25.55 -27.71
CA ASN A 247 -2.28 26.73 -28.58
C ASN A 247 -0.82 27.12 -28.91
N GLN A 248 0.11 27.02 -27.96
CA GLN A 248 1.53 27.30 -28.21
C GLN A 248 2.18 26.28 -29.16
N ILE A 249 1.81 25.00 -29.08
CA ILE A 249 2.28 23.95 -29.99
C ILE A 249 1.79 24.21 -31.42
N GLU A 250 0.55 24.65 -31.59
CA GLU A 250 -0.01 25.04 -32.89
C GLU A 250 0.78 26.22 -33.49
N ILE A 251 1.02 27.26 -32.69
CA ILE A 251 1.84 28.41 -33.10
C ILE A 251 3.28 28.01 -33.44
N LEU A 252 3.90 27.12 -32.67
CA LEU A 252 5.25 26.62 -32.97
C LEU A 252 5.29 25.92 -34.34
N SER A 253 4.26 25.14 -34.65
CA SER A 253 4.11 24.47 -35.94
C SER A 253 3.93 25.50 -37.08
N ASP A 254 3.16 26.55 -36.85
CA ASP A 254 2.98 27.65 -37.81
C ASP A 254 4.28 28.43 -38.06
N ILE A 255 5.02 28.74 -37.00
CA ILE A 255 6.33 29.41 -37.11
C ILE A 255 7.29 28.53 -37.92
N GLN A 256 7.32 27.22 -37.65
CA GLN A 256 8.13 26.27 -38.38
C GLN A 256 7.77 26.28 -39.87
N ASN A 257 6.49 26.21 -40.22
CA ASN A 257 6.01 26.26 -41.61
C ASN A 257 6.36 27.58 -42.32
N LYS A 258 6.26 28.73 -41.64
CA LYS A 258 6.65 30.05 -42.19
C LYS A 258 8.16 30.14 -42.44
N THR A 259 8.97 29.48 -41.62
CA THR A 259 10.44 29.49 -41.75
C THR A 259 10.94 28.74 -42.99
N TYR A 260 10.16 27.77 -43.51
CA TYR A 260 10.51 26.99 -44.71
C TYR A 260 10.01 27.57 -46.04
N LYS A 261 9.27 28.70 -46.03
CA LYS A 261 8.81 29.37 -47.25
C LYS A 261 9.65 30.64 -47.53
N PRO A 262 10.15 30.86 -48.76
CA PRO A 262 10.83 32.11 -49.11
C PRO A 262 9.85 33.28 -48.91
N THR A 263 10.16 34.19 -47.98
CA THR A 263 9.20 35.21 -47.51
C THR A 263 9.23 36.43 -48.42
N GLN A 264 8.09 36.80 -49.02
CA GLN A 264 7.85 38.19 -49.46
C GLN A 264 7.62 39.05 -48.22
N ALA A 265 8.37 40.15 -48.09
CA ALA A 265 8.33 41.03 -46.93
C ALA A 265 6.97 41.77 -46.84
N ASN A 266 6.03 41.22 -46.08
CA ASN A 266 4.87 41.96 -45.59
C ASN A 266 5.07 42.30 -44.11
N PHE A 267 4.97 43.59 -43.79
CA PHE A 267 4.99 44.09 -42.41
C PHE A 267 3.64 43.79 -41.75
N GLU A 268 3.53 42.65 -41.05
CA GLU A 268 2.38 42.41 -40.16
C GLU A 268 2.51 43.33 -38.93
N THR A 269 1.55 44.24 -38.77
CA THR A 269 1.51 45.26 -37.70
C THR A 269 1.18 44.69 -36.33
N SER A 270 0.65 43.46 -36.25
CA SER A 270 0.41 42.75 -35.00
C SER A 270 0.74 41.27 -35.18
N SER A 271 1.54 40.73 -34.28
CA SER A 271 1.91 39.31 -34.30
C SER A 271 0.90 38.48 -33.49
N PRO A 272 0.30 37.41 -34.06
CA PRO A 272 -0.61 36.52 -33.32
C PRO A 272 0.08 35.87 -32.11
N TYR A 273 1.41 35.80 -32.11
CA TYR A 273 2.24 35.27 -31.03
C TYR A 273 2.12 36.10 -29.74
N ALA A 274 2.01 37.42 -29.84
CA ALA A 274 1.86 38.29 -28.67
C ALA A 274 0.54 38.04 -27.93
N SER A 275 -0.54 37.74 -28.66
CA SER A 275 -1.84 37.39 -28.08
C SER A 275 -1.76 36.07 -27.29
N VAL A 276 -1.12 35.05 -27.87
CA VAL A 276 -0.96 33.74 -27.22
C VAL A 276 -0.09 33.84 -25.96
N ASN A 277 0.95 34.67 -25.97
CA ASN A 277 1.72 34.95 -24.76
C ASN A 277 0.89 35.71 -23.70
N SER A 278 0.06 36.69 -24.11
CA SER A 278 -0.83 37.42 -23.18
C SER A 278 -1.82 36.48 -22.48
N GLN A 279 -2.44 35.57 -23.24
CA GLN A 279 -3.34 34.56 -22.68
C GLN A 279 -2.66 33.69 -21.63
N MET A 280 -1.40 33.29 -21.87
CA MET A 280 -0.62 32.55 -20.90
C MET A 280 -0.36 33.38 -19.63
N THR A 281 0.12 34.61 -19.77
CA THR A 281 0.47 35.45 -18.62
C THR A 281 -0.76 35.82 -17.78
N GLU A 282 -1.89 36.15 -18.41
CA GLU A 282 -3.14 36.46 -17.71
C GLU A 282 -3.70 35.25 -16.96
N HIS A 283 -3.58 34.05 -17.54
CA HIS A 283 -4.03 32.83 -16.90
C HIS A 283 -3.15 32.47 -15.70
N LEU A 284 -1.82 32.57 -15.84
CA LEU A 284 -0.88 32.30 -14.75
C LEU A 284 -1.08 33.30 -13.61
N GLU A 285 -1.24 34.60 -13.90
CA GLU A 285 -1.51 35.63 -12.90
C GLU A 285 -2.77 35.30 -12.10
N LYS A 286 -3.86 34.96 -12.82
CA LYS A 286 -5.12 34.57 -12.17
C LYS A 286 -4.91 33.35 -11.27
N ASP A 287 -4.31 32.29 -11.78
CA ASP A 287 -4.16 31.04 -11.04
C ASP A 287 -3.28 31.22 -9.78
N ILE A 288 -2.19 31.99 -9.88
CA ILE A 288 -1.30 32.30 -8.74
C ILE A 288 -2.06 33.06 -7.64
N LEU A 289 -2.96 33.98 -8.00
CA LEU A 289 -3.75 34.75 -7.02
C LEU A 289 -4.77 33.89 -6.25
N PHE A 290 -5.17 32.74 -6.79
CA PHE A 290 -6.16 31.86 -6.16
C PHE A 290 -5.54 30.64 -5.45
N LEU A 291 -4.24 30.40 -5.60
CA LEU A 291 -3.47 29.34 -4.92
C LEU A 291 -3.15 29.69 -3.47
#